data_AF-A0A557XTM4-F1
#
_entry.id   AF-A0A557XTM4-F1
#
_cell.length_a   1.000
_cell.length_b   1.000
_cell.length_c   1.000
_cell.angle_alpha   90.00
_cell.angle_beta   90.00
_cell.angle_gamma   90.00
#
_symmetry.space_group_name_H-M   'P 1'
#
loop_
_entity.id
_entity.type
_entity.pdbx_description
1 polymer ?
#
loop_
_entity_poly.entity_id
_entity_poly.type
_entity_poly.pdbx_seq_one_letter_code
_entity_poly.pdbx_strand_id
1 'polypeptide(L)'
;MNRLVSILAAATVAAGAACITTWPAHAAPDPHMPDPLRDYCPGGGAGNVLMGGYCDGEHYPDGSYWHKLMAGGAYSLPIMVPGQSEPADLGMSCVIDPDNGPVPQPAPPGGCGGAVK
;
A
#
# COMPACT_ATOMS: atom_id res chain seq x y z
N MET A 1 -36.87 -66.84 -15.86
CA MET A 1 -38.23 -66.56 -15.34
C MET A 1 -38.01 -65.70 -14.09
N ASN A 2 -38.30 -64.40 -13.97
CA ASN A 2 -39.32 -63.48 -14.50
C ASN A 2 -38.64 -62.14 -14.81
N ARG A 3 -38.76 -61.53 -16.00
CA ARG A 3 -39.86 -60.67 -16.47
C ARG A 3 -40.37 -59.63 -15.45
N LEU A 4 -39.93 -58.39 -15.70
CA LEU A 4 -40.78 -57.20 -15.90
C LEU A 4 -41.67 -56.77 -14.72
N VAL A 5 -41.19 -55.77 -13.98
CA VAL A 5 -42.02 -54.69 -13.38
C VAL A 5 -41.14 -53.43 -13.48
N SER A 6 -41.05 -52.75 -14.62
CA SER A 6 -41.98 -51.76 -15.16
C SER A 6 -42.52 -50.75 -14.12
N ILE A 7 -41.91 -49.56 -14.19
CA ILE A 7 -42.56 -48.25 -14.31
C ILE A 7 -42.73 -47.40 -13.02
N LEU A 8 -42.21 -46.17 -13.15
CA LEU A 8 -42.48 -44.93 -12.40
C LEU A 8 -41.94 -44.78 -10.97
N ALA A 9 -40.88 -43.99 -10.83
CA ALA A 9 -40.89 -42.86 -9.89
C ALA A 9 -39.76 -41.87 -10.20
N ALA A 10 -40.15 -40.76 -10.82
CA ALA A 10 -39.59 -39.42 -10.66
C ALA A 10 -38.07 -39.25 -10.77
N ALA A 11 -37.65 -38.86 -11.98
CA ALA A 11 -36.48 -38.03 -12.18
C ALA A 11 -36.70 -36.67 -11.46
N THR A 12 -36.23 -36.53 -10.22
CA THR A 12 -36.08 -35.22 -9.58
C THR A 12 -34.74 -34.62 -9.98
N VAL A 13 -34.82 -33.74 -10.97
CA VAL A 13 -33.81 -32.73 -11.29
C VAL A 13 -33.63 -31.85 -10.05
N ALA A 14 -32.55 -32.05 -9.31
CA ALA A 14 -32.04 -31.06 -8.37
C ALA A 14 -30.81 -30.40 -9.01
N ALA A 15 -31.08 -29.44 -9.89
CA ALA A 15 -30.08 -28.48 -10.33
C ALA A 15 -29.64 -27.67 -9.10
N GLY A 16 -28.60 -28.16 -8.41
CA GLY A 16 -27.88 -27.37 -7.43
C GLY A 16 -27.13 -26.26 -8.15
N ALA A 17 -27.81 -25.13 -8.35
CA ALA A 17 -27.16 -23.89 -8.73
C ALA A 17 -26.17 -23.55 -7.61
N ALA A 18 -24.91 -23.91 -7.82
CA ALA A 18 -23.81 -23.43 -7.02
C ALA A 18 -23.77 -21.91 -7.20
N CYS A 19 -24.33 -21.16 -6.25
CA CYS A 19 -24.09 -19.74 -6.11
C CYS A 19 -22.61 -19.57 -5.79
N ILE A 20 -21.79 -19.46 -6.82
CA ILE A 20 -20.40 -19.01 -6.69
C ILE A 20 -20.51 -17.54 -6.30
N THR A 21 -20.53 -17.26 -5.01
CA THR A 21 -20.43 -15.90 -4.50
C THR A 21 -19.00 -15.45 -4.78
N THR A 22 -18.79 -14.79 -5.91
CA THR A 22 -17.57 -14.03 -6.16
C THR A 22 -17.58 -12.86 -5.18
N TRP A 23 -17.00 -13.04 -4.00
CA TRP A 23 -16.65 -11.91 -3.16
C TRP A 23 -15.73 -11.01 -4.00
N PRO A 24 -16.00 -9.70 -4.10
CA PRO A 24 -15.06 -8.82 -4.77
C PRO A 24 -13.74 -8.92 -4.00
N ALA A 25 -12.71 -9.45 -4.67
CA ALA A 25 -11.37 -9.44 -4.14
C ALA A 25 -10.95 -7.97 -4.05
N HIS A 26 -11.12 -7.36 -2.87
CA HIS A 26 -10.43 -6.12 -2.55
C HIS A 26 -8.95 -6.46 -2.55
N ALA A 27 -8.21 -5.95 -3.54
CA ALA A 27 -6.77 -6.00 -3.50
C ALA A 27 -6.30 -5.37 -2.19
N ALA A 28 -5.36 -6.03 -1.51
CA ALA A 28 -4.70 -5.40 -0.37
C ALA A 28 -4.06 -4.07 -0.82
N PRO A 29 -4.00 -3.04 0.03
CA PRO A 29 -3.30 -1.81 -0.27
C PRO A 29 -1.86 -2.09 -0.71
N ASP A 30 -1.33 -1.30 -1.65
CA ASP A 30 0.07 -1.38 -2.06
C ASP A 30 0.96 -1.05 -0.85
N PRO A 31 1.80 -1.99 -0.37
CA PRO A 31 2.61 -1.77 0.81
C PRO A 31 3.70 -0.72 0.59
N HIS A 32 4.06 -0.39 -0.65
CA HIS A 32 5.02 0.68 -0.91
C HIS A 32 4.38 2.07 -0.85
N MET A 33 3.05 2.17 -0.90
CA MET A 33 2.33 3.45 -0.96
C MET A 33 1.69 3.79 0.40
N PRO A 34 2.35 4.61 1.25
CA PRO A 34 1.79 5.00 2.54
C PRO A 34 0.58 5.93 2.37
N ASP A 35 -0.40 5.75 3.26
CA ASP A 35 -1.58 6.60 3.37
C ASP A 35 -1.81 7.02 4.83
N PRO A 36 -1.26 8.18 5.24
CA PRO A 36 -1.42 8.65 6.62
C PRO A 36 -2.86 9.06 6.96
N LEU A 37 -3.74 9.31 5.98
CA LEU A 37 -5.16 9.58 6.26
C LEU A 37 -5.91 8.32 6.68
N ARG A 38 -5.35 7.15 6.37
CA ARG A 38 -5.87 5.83 6.74
C ARG A 38 -5.02 5.15 7.83
N ASP A 39 -4.11 5.89 8.45
CA ASP A 39 -3.15 5.36 9.44
C ASP A 39 -2.35 4.17 8.89
N TYR A 40 -2.04 4.21 7.59
CA TYR A 40 -1.34 3.14 6.89
C TYR A 40 0.10 3.57 6.55
N CYS A 41 1.02 3.21 7.44
CA CYS A 41 2.46 3.49 7.32
C CYS A 41 3.27 2.18 7.43
N PRO A 42 3.24 1.32 6.40
CA PRO A 42 3.83 -0.02 6.43
C PRO A 42 5.36 -0.03 6.63
N GLY A 43 6.06 1.02 6.20
CA GLY A 43 7.49 1.23 6.48
C GLY A 43 7.79 1.79 7.86
N GLY A 44 6.76 2.10 8.64
CA GLY A 44 6.87 2.83 9.90
C GLY A 44 6.50 4.30 9.76
N GLY A 45 6.40 4.97 10.89
CA GLY A 45 6.00 6.36 10.96
C GLY A 45 6.02 6.86 12.39
N ALA A 46 6.06 8.18 12.54
CA ALA A 46 5.94 8.83 13.83
C ALA A 46 5.04 10.06 13.71
N GLY A 47 4.33 10.38 14.79
CA GLY A 47 3.42 11.53 14.83
C GLY A 47 2.05 11.24 14.21
N ASN A 48 1.35 12.29 13.77
CA ASN A 48 0.04 12.16 13.13
C ASN A 48 -0.23 13.32 12.16
N VAL A 49 -1.30 13.19 11.38
CA VAL A 49 -1.68 14.16 10.34
C VAL A 49 -1.95 15.57 10.88
N LEU A 50 -2.35 15.71 12.16
CA LEU A 50 -2.69 17.01 12.76
C LEU A 50 -1.51 17.68 13.46
N MET A 51 -0.63 16.90 14.08
CA MET A 51 0.50 17.39 14.89
C MET A 51 1.83 17.32 14.17
N GLY A 52 1.85 16.73 12.98
CA GLY A 52 3.06 16.55 12.19
C GLY A 52 3.73 15.22 12.44
N GLY A 53 4.74 14.93 11.62
CA GLY A 53 5.48 13.68 11.65
C GLY A 53 5.73 13.15 10.25
N TYR A 54 5.91 11.83 10.14
CA TYR A 54 6.15 11.16 8.87
C TYR A 54 5.46 9.79 8.80
N CYS A 55 5.24 9.33 7.58
CA CYS A 55 4.63 8.05 7.27
C CYS A 55 5.34 7.46 6.05
N ASP A 56 5.90 6.26 6.21
CA ASP A 56 6.74 5.61 5.21
C ASP A 56 6.08 4.38 4.60
N GLY A 57 6.39 4.14 3.33
CA GLY A 57 6.10 2.91 2.61
C GLY A 57 7.09 1.80 2.94
N GLU A 58 6.71 0.56 2.66
CA GLU A 58 7.65 -0.55 2.67
C GLU A 58 8.82 -0.25 1.71
N HIS A 59 10.03 -0.61 2.13
CA HIS A 59 11.22 -0.37 1.33
C HIS A 59 11.23 -1.27 0.09
N TYR A 60 11.62 -0.70 -1.03
CA TYR A 60 11.93 -1.46 -2.23
C TYR A 60 13.26 -2.24 -2.04
N PRO A 61 13.54 -3.26 -2.88
CA PRO A 61 14.78 -4.05 -2.77
C PRO A 61 16.08 -3.25 -2.91
N ASP A 62 16.04 -2.09 -3.57
CA ASP A 62 17.14 -1.13 -3.70
C ASP A 62 17.29 -0.23 -2.45
N GLY A 63 16.44 -0.42 -1.43
CA GLY A 63 16.46 0.32 -0.17
C GLY A 63 15.77 1.68 -0.24
N SER A 64 15.30 2.11 -1.42
CA SER A 64 14.48 3.30 -1.55
C SER A 64 13.08 3.06 -0.99
N TYR A 65 12.40 4.13 -0.61
CA TYR A 65 11.02 4.07 -0.12
C TYR A 65 10.31 5.40 -0.36
N TRP A 66 8.98 5.34 -0.35
CA TRP A 66 8.17 6.55 -0.35
C TRP A 66 8.04 7.08 1.07
N HIS A 67 8.40 8.35 1.25
CA HIS A 67 8.35 9.09 2.49
C HIS A 67 7.33 10.22 2.39
N LYS A 68 6.39 10.29 3.32
CA LYS A 68 5.43 11.40 3.40
C LYS A 68 5.60 12.17 4.69
N LEU A 69 5.87 13.46 4.56
CA LEU A 69 5.78 14.36 5.70
C LEU A 69 4.31 14.69 5.98
N MET A 70 3.89 14.51 7.23
CA MET A 70 2.57 14.88 7.70
C MET A 70 2.58 16.36 8.10
N ALA A 71 1.59 17.11 7.62
CA ALA A 71 1.50 18.54 7.85
C ALA A 71 1.05 18.86 9.29
N GLY A 72 2.02 19.02 10.18
CA GLY A 72 1.84 19.70 11.45
C GLY A 72 3.20 20.15 12.00
N GLY A 73 3.25 21.35 12.57
CA GLY A 73 4.37 21.89 13.36
C GLY A 73 5.80 21.73 12.81
N ALA A 74 6.41 22.82 12.35
CA ALA A 74 7.85 23.03 12.09
C ALA A 74 8.53 22.20 10.98
N TYR A 75 8.23 20.90 10.80
CA TYR A 75 8.84 20.06 9.76
C TYR A 75 8.18 20.20 8.37
N SER A 76 7.02 20.86 8.32
CA SER A 76 6.34 21.27 7.10
C SER A 76 6.99 22.50 6.42
N LEU A 77 8.10 23.00 6.98
CA LEU A 77 8.80 24.16 6.44
C LEU A 77 9.99 23.68 5.58
N PRO A 78 10.05 24.08 4.30
CA PRO A 78 11.10 23.63 3.36
C PRO A 78 12.53 24.02 3.78
N ILE A 79 12.70 24.86 4.80
CA ILE A 79 13.99 25.27 5.37
C ILE A 79 14.60 24.22 6.32
N MET A 80 13.80 23.30 6.89
CA MET A 80 14.27 22.37 7.94
C MET A 80 14.56 20.95 7.45
N VAL A 81 14.53 20.67 6.14
CA VAL A 81 14.93 19.36 5.59
C VAL A 81 16.25 19.51 4.81
N PRO A 82 17.42 19.25 5.45
CA PRO A 82 18.72 19.33 4.79
C PRO A 82 18.78 18.45 3.53
N GLY A 83 19.15 19.03 2.38
CA GLY A 83 19.37 18.27 1.14
C GLY A 83 18.15 18.11 0.23
N GLN A 84 16.99 18.63 0.61
CA GLN A 84 15.84 18.73 -0.30
C GLN A 84 15.92 20.07 -1.03
N SER A 85 16.36 20.05 -2.29
CA SER A 85 16.50 21.25 -3.13
C SER A 85 15.18 21.77 -3.69
N GLU A 86 14.15 20.92 -3.66
CA GLU A 86 12.78 21.28 -3.96
C GLU A 86 12.06 21.55 -2.64
N PRO A 87 10.99 22.38 -2.62
CA PRO A 87 10.12 22.46 -1.46
C PRO A 87 9.86 21.04 -0.98
N ALA A 88 9.97 20.77 0.31
CA ALA A 88 9.25 19.66 0.89
C ALA A 88 7.78 19.91 0.55
N ASP A 89 7.37 19.50 -0.66
CA ASP A 89 6.00 19.32 -1.02
C ASP A 89 5.44 18.57 0.17
N LEU A 90 4.33 19.05 0.72
CA LEU A 90 3.63 18.42 1.83
C LEU A 90 3.00 17.08 1.37
N GLY A 91 3.73 16.35 0.53
CA GLY A 91 3.41 15.23 -0.31
C GLY A 91 4.54 14.19 -0.26
N MET A 92 4.47 13.26 -1.20
CA MET A 92 5.24 12.03 -1.21
C MET A 92 6.60 12.24 -1.89
N SER A 93 7.69 11.95 -1.20
CA SER A 93 9.05 11.98 -1.73
C SER A 93 9.63 10.57 -1.83
N CYS A 94 10.37 10.29 -2.91
CA CYS A 94 11.14 9.05 -3.01
C CYS A 94 12.53 9.28 -2.42
N VAL A 95 12.86 8.54 -1.37
CA VAL A 95 14.10 8.72 -0.60
C VAL A 95 14.81 7.40 -0.38
N ILE A 96 16.06 7.47 0.06
CA ILE A 96 16.89 6.36 0.52
C ILE A 96 17.65 6.80 1.78
N ASP A 97 17.91 5.85 2.67
CA ASP A 97 18.69 6.11 3.88
C ASP A 97 19.87 5.13 4.01
N PRO A 98 20.94 5.32 3.22
CA PRO A 98 22.08 4.40 3.22
C PRO A 98 22.88 4.45 4.53
N ASP A 99 22.81 5.57 5.25
CA ASP A 99 23.63 5.85 6.43
C ASP A 99 22.82 5.75 7.76
N ASN A 100 21.53 5.41 7.69
CA ASN A 100 20.58 5.50 8.82
C ASN A 100 20.59 6.91 9.47
N GLY A 101 20.75 7.93 8.63
CA GLY A 101 20.86 9.32 9.04
C GLY A 101 19.49 9.90 9.41
N PRO A 102 19.44 10.97 10.22
CA PRO A 102 18.17 11.58 10.63
C PRO A 102 17.40 12.25 9.48
N VAL A 103 18.02 12.38 8.31
CA VAL A 103 17.46 13.04 7.14
C VAL A 103 17.65 12.11 5.93
N PRO A 104 16.57 11.49 5.44
CA PRO A 104 16.63 10.66 4.25
C PRO A 104 17.10 11.45 3.04
N GLN A 105 17.98 10.85 2.24
CA GLN A 105 18.51 11.47 1.04
C GLN A 105 17.58 11.16 -0.15
N PRO A 106 17.52 12.01 -1.19
CA PRO A 106 16.80 11.67 -2.42
C PRO A 106 17.29 10.33 -3.00
N ALA A 107 16.36 9.48 -3.43
CA ALA A 107 16.73 8.22 -4.06
C ALA A 107 17.43 8.44 -5.42
N PRO A 108 18.40 7.60 -5.79
CA PRO A 108 19.05 7.67 -7.11
C PRO A 108 18.06 7.33 -8.26
N PRO A 109 18.42 7.63 -9.52
CA PRO A 109 17.66 7.16 -10.69
C PRO A 109 17.43 5.65 -10.63
N GLY A 110 16.17 5.23 -10.88
CA GLY A 110 15.72 3.86 -10.68
C GLY A 110 15.04 3.61 -9.33
N GLY A 111 15.11 4.54 -8.39
CA GLY A 111 14.48 4.43 -7.07
C GLY A 111 12.94 4.40 -7.11
N CYS A 112 12.36 3.91 -6.03
CA CYS A 112 10.94 3.65 -5.82
C CYS A 112 10.29 2.87 -6.98
N GLY A 113 10.87 1.72 -7.31
CA GLY A 113 10.40 0.88 -8.41
C GLY A 113 10.59 1.51 -9.80
N GLY A 114 11.56 2.42 -9.96
CA GLY A 114 11.83 3.13 -11.21
C GLY A 114 11.05 4.43 -11.41
N ALA A 115 10.45 4.97 -10.36
CA ALA A 115 9.74 6.25 -10.43
C ALA A 115 10.70 7.44 -10.63
N VAL A 116 11.88 7.38 -10.02
CA VAL A 116 12.96 8.37 -10.19
C VAL A 116 13.68 8.13 -11.52
N LYS A 117 13.82 9.17 -12.36
CA LYS A 117 14.41 9.11 -13.71
C LYS A 117 15.80 9.72 -13.79
#